data_AF-A0A392PSX5-F1
#
_entry.id   AF-A0A392PSX5-F1
#
_cell.length_a   1.000
_cell.length_b   1.000
_cell.length_c   1.000
_cell.angle_alpha   90.00
_cell.angle_beta   90.00
_cell.angle_gamma   90.00
#
_symmetry.space_group_name_H-M   'P 1'
#
loop_
_entity.id
_entity.type
_entity.pdbx_description
1 polymer ?
#
loop_
_entity_poly.entity_id
_entity_poly.type
_entity_poly.pdbx_seq_one_letter_code
_entity_poly.pdbx_strand_id
1 'polypeptide(L)'
;MTRLQKMKTSHDDSLLKIDRISDIVGIDEVPSLDEHNQETWHVQIFRSIDSNSVKGFPKEPKDAIQRNLVCGKNVMIDMSIHSAYVKAIRAAQKFIYIENQYFLGSSYNWDSYKDL
;
A
#
# COMPACT_ATOMS: atom_id res chain seq x y z
N MET A 1 30.41 22.64 -37.26
CA MET A 1 29.30 21.69 -36.97
C MET A 1 29.54 21.08 -35.61
N THR A 2 28.90 21.60 -34.57
CA THR A 2 29.12 21.17 -33.18
C THR A 2 28.18 20.01 -32.86
N ARG A 3 28.75 18.82 -32.58
CA ARG A 3 28.01 17.61 -32.25
C ARG A 3 27.45 17.74 -30.84
N LEU A 4 26.13 17.88 -30.71
CA LEU A 4 25.43 17.81 -29.42
C LEU A 4 25.71 16.45 -28.77
N GLN A 5 26.47 16.44 -27.67
CA GLN A 5 26.64 15.28 -26.83
C GLN A 5 25.30 15.00 -26.11
N LYS A 6 24.73 13.82 -26.37
CA LYS A 6 23.57 13.31 -25.64
C LYS A 6 23.99 13.15 -24.17
N MET A 7 23.48 14.02 -23.29
CA MET A 7 23.68 13.89 -21.84
C MET A 7 23.24 12.49 -21.41
N LYS A 8 24.12 11.71 -20.76
CA LYS A 8 23.74 10.46 -20.11
C LYS A 8 22.62 10.81 -19.12
N THR A 9 21.47 10.15 -19.27
CA THR A 9 20.36 10.30 -18.33
C THR A 9 20.87 9.95 -16.93
N SER A 10 20.86 10.92 -16.03
CA SER A 10 21.14 10.70 -14.61
C SER A 10 20.15 9.65 -14.10
N HIS A 11 20.67 8.53 -13.63
CA HIS A 11 19.85 7.45 -13.08
C HIS A 11 19.50 7.83 -11.64
N ASP A 12 18.23 8.19 -11.43
CA ASP A 12 17.63 8.29 -10.10
C ASP A 12 17.39 6.86 -9.59
N ASP A 13 18.31 6.34 -8.79
CA ASP A 13 18.22 5.00 -8.18
C ASP A 13 17.35 4.99 -6.90
N SER A 14 16.62 6.07 -6.59
CA SER A 14 15.65 6.08 -5.48
C SER A 14 14.48 5.12 -5.73
N LEU A 15 14.19 4.80 -6.98
CA LEU A 15 13.18 3.83 -7.39
C LEU A 15 13.81 2.68 -8.18
N LEU A 16 13.59 1.46 -7.70
CA LEU A 16 13.96 0.25 -8.43
C LEU A 16 13.02 0.06 -9.60
N LYS A 17 13.58 -0.10 -10.80
CA LYS A 17 12.80 -0.51 -11.98
C LYS A 17 12.65 -2.02 -11.97
N ILE A 18 11.43 -2.52 -12.06
CA ILE A 18 11.14 -3.96 -12.06
C ILE A 18 11.90 -4.66 -13.19
N ASP A 19 11.95 -4.07 -14.38
CA ASP A 19 12.69 -4.61 -15.54
C ASP A 19 14.21 -4.75 -15.31
N ARG A 20 14.76 -4.16 -14.24
CA ARG A 20 16.17 -4.32 -13.84
C ARG A 20 16.39 -5.49 -12.88
N ILE A 21 15.33 -6.12 -12.37
CA ILE A 21 15.39 -7.21 -11.39
C ILE A 21 15.08 -8.51 -12.13
N SER A 22 16.13 -9.24 -12.52
CA SER A 22 16.03 -10.46 -13.34
C SER A 22 15.21 -11.59 -12.72
N ASP A 23 15.04 -11.57 -11.40
CA ASP A 23 14.25 -12.58 -10.67
C ASP A 23 12.73 -12.30 -10.72
N ILE A 24 12.32 -11.10 -11.16
CA ILE A 24 10.91 -10.75 -11.30
C ILE A 24 10.51 -10.98 -12.76
N VAL A 25 9.68 -11.99 -12.97
CA VAL A 25 9.07 -12.28 -14.28
C VAL A 25 8.11 -11.16 -14.65
N GLY A 26 8.26 -10.62 -15.87
CA GLY A 26 7.38 -9.59 -16.39
C GLY A 26 5.97 -10.12 -16.64
N ILE A 27 4.95 -9.26 -16.56
CA ILE A 27 3.55 -9.71 -16.77
C ILE A 27 3.30 -10.26 -18.18
N ASP A 28 4.06 -9.77 -19.16
CA ASP A 28 4.02 -10.24 -20.55
C ASP A 28 4.62 -11.65 -20.73
N GLU A 29 5.42 -12.10 -19.76
CA GLU A 29 6.10 -13.40 -19.76
C GLU A 29 5.31 -14.48 -19.00
N VAL A 30 4.24 -14.09 -18.30
CA VAL A 30 3.36 -15.03 -17.60
C VAL A 30 2.41 -15.66 -18.61
N PRO A 31 2.43 -16.99 -18.80
CA PRO A 31 1.44 -17.67 -19.64
C PRO A 31 0.04 -17.31 -19.16
N SER A 32 -0.91 -17.13 -20.09
CA SER A 32 -2.31 -16.79 -19.81
C SER A 32 -2.76 -17.41 -18.49
N LEU A 33 -3.11 -16.56 -17.52
CA LEU A 33 -3.56 -16.99 -16.20
C LEU A 33 -4.72 -17.97 -16.39
N ASP A 34 -4.47 -19.25 -16.12
CA ASP A 34 -5.54 -20.22 -16.03
C ASP A 34 -6.32 -19.90 -14.75
N GLU A 35 -7.52 -19.35 -14.93
CA GLU A 35 -8.42 -19.02 -13.82
C GLU A 35 -8.82 -20.25 -12.99
N HIS A 36 -8.60 -21.47 -13.52
CA HIS A 36 -8.86 -22.73 -12.81
C HIS A 36 -7.62 -23.27 -12.09
N ASN A 37 -6.46 -22.64 -12.24
CA ASN A 37 -5.27 -23.03 -11.51
C ASN A 37 -5.41 -22.65 -10.03
N GLN A 38 -5.46 -23.67 -9.17
CA GLN A 38 -5.61 -23.51 -7.71
C GLN A 38 -4.43 -22.81 -7.05
N GLU A 39 -3.26 -22.77 -7.71
CA GLU A 39 -2.07 -22.09 -7.22
C GLU A 39 -2.03 -20.58 -7.58
N THR A 40 -3.06 -20.07 -8.28
CA THR A 40 -3.16 -18.65 -8.64
C THR A 40 -3.55 -17.81 -7.43
N TRP A 41 -2.83 -16.69 -7.21
CA TRP A 41 -3.07 -15.77 -6.11
C TRP A 41 -3.70 -14.46 -6.58
N HIS A 42 -4.81 -14.06 -5.96
CA HIS A 42 -5.30 -12.68 -6.03
C HIS A 42 -4.67 -11.86 -4.90
N VAL A 43 -3.76 -10.95 -5.25
CA VAL A 43 -3.05 -10.11 -4.28
C VAL A 43 -3.47 -8.65 -4.41
N GLN A 44 -3.68 -7.99 -3.27
CA GLN A 44 -3.88 -6.55 -3.18
C GLN A 44 -2.87 -5.94 -2.22
N ILE A 45 -2.17 -4.89 -2.67
CA ILE A 45 -1.20 -4.17 -1.84
C ILE A 45 -1.91 -3.11 -1.00
N PHE A 46 -1.57 -3.05 0.28
CA PHE A 46 -2.03 -2.06 1.23
C PHE A 46 -0.87 -1.32 1.86
N ARG A 47 -1.13 -0.12 2.38
CA ARG A 47 -0.11 0.78 2.93
C ARG A 47 -0.66 1.64 4.06
N SER A 48 0.24 2.26 4.82
CA SER A 48 -0.05 3.27 5.85
C SER A 48 0.93 4.41 5.64
N ILE A 49 0.44 5.51 5.07
CA ILE A 49 1.30 6.57 4.54
C ILE A 49 0.48 7.83 4.27
N ASP A 50 1.13 8.98 4.35
CA ASP A 50 0.50 10.28 4.11
C ASP A 50 1.13 11.04 2.93
N SER A 51 0.50 12.15 2.55
CA SER A 51 0.98 13.04 1.48
C SER A 51 2.33 13.72 1.78
N ASN A 52 2.82 13.70 3.03
CA ASN A 52 4.15 14.22 3.35
C ASN A 52 5.25 13.22 3.01
N SER A 53 4.90 11.94 3.00
CA SER A 53 5.82 10.82 2.81
C SER A 53 5.83 10.30 1.37
N VAL A 54 4.93 10.78 0.50
CA VAL A 54 4.80 10.31 -0.89
C VAL A 54 4.45 11.42 -1.88
N LYS A 55 4.92 11.29 -3.12
CA LYS A 55 4.49 12.13 -4.24
C LYS A 55 3.33 11.47 -5.00
N GLY A 56 2.46 12.28 -5.62
CA GLY A 56 1.41 11.79 -6.52
C GLY A 56 0.04 11.54 -5.89
N PHE A 57 -0.11 11.80 -4.59
CA PHE A 57 -1.45 11.89 -3.99
C PHE A 57 -2.23 13.08 -4.59
N PRO A 58 -3.55 12.94 -4.78
CA PRO A 58 -4.38 14.03 -5.28
C PRO A 58 -4.35 15.21 -4.30
N LYS A 59 -4.44 16.42 -4.84
CA LYS A 59 -4.48 17.65 -4.04
C LYS A 59 -5.89 17.98 -3.56
N GLU A 60 -6.89 17.65 -4.39
CA GLU A 60 -8.29 17.94 -4.10
C GLU A 60 -8.93 16.84 -3.24
N PRO A 61 -9.63 17.18 -2.14
CA PRO A 61 -10.28 16.20 -1.27
C PRO A 61 -11.28 15.28 -1.99
N LYS A 62 -11.97 15.79 -3.02
CA LYS A 62 -12.93 14.99 -3.81
C LYS A 62 -12.26 13.82 -4.52
N ASP A 63 -11.07 14.06 -5.08
CA ASP A 63 -10.29 13.04 -5.79
C ASP A 63 -9.63 12.06 -4.82
N ALA A 64 -9.30 12.53 -3.60
CA ALA A 64 -8.77 11.70 -2.53
C ALA A 64 -9.78 10.61 -2.12
N ILE A 65 -11.05 10.99 -1.91
CA ILE A 65 -12.13 10.06 -1.54
C ILE A 65 -12.33 8.99 -2.62
N GLN A 66 -12.27 9.36 -3.92
CA GLN A 66 -12.38 8.40 -5.03
C GLN A 66 -11.25 7.36 -5.03
N ARG A 67 -10.11 7.67 -4.41
CA ARG A 67 -8.96 6.76 -4.26
C ARG A 67 -8.91 6.09 -2.88
N ASN A 68 -10.00 6.14 -2.11
CA ASN A 68 -10.07 5.63 -0.73
C ASN A 68 -9.05 6.27 0.23
N LEU A 69 -8.61 7.50 -0.05
CA LEU A 69 -7.80 8.29 0.86
C LEU A 69 -8.72 9.09 1.80
N VAL A 70 -8.29 9.25 3.04
CA VAL A 70 -8.96 10.12 4.01
C VAL A 70 -8.23 11.45 4.12
N CYS A 71 -8.97 12.52 4.40
CA CYS A 71 -8.40 13.85 4.62
C CYS A 71 -8.49 14.19 6.11
N GLY A 72 -7.35 14.48 6.74
CA GLY A 72 -7.27 14.91 8.13
C GLY A 72 -6.27 16.05 8.27
N LYS A 73 -6.68 17.17 8.89
CA LYS A 73 -5.81 18.35 9.11
C LYS A 73 -5.07 18.82 7.84
N ASN A 74 -5.75 18.81 6.68
CA ASN A 74 -5.20 19.14 5.35
C ASN A 74 -4.11 18.19 4.84
N VAL A 75 -4.04 16.96 5.36
CA VAL A 75 -3.15 15.90 4.91
C VAL A 75 -3.98 14.77 4.32
N MET A 76 -3.56 14.27 3.15
CA MET A 76 -4.17 13.07 2.54
C MET A 76 -3.49 11.83 3.10
N ILE A 77 -4.28 10.90 3.60
CA ILE A 77 -3.80 9.73 4.34
C ILE A 77 -4.37 8.46 3.69
N ASP A 78 -3.49 7.51 3.42
CA ASP A 78 -3.85 6.14 3.10
C ASP A 78 -3.72 5.29 4.37
N MET A 79 -4.85 4.72 4.79
CA MET A 79 -4.96 3.83 5.95
C MET A 79 -5.49 2.46 5.53
N SER A 80 -5.15 2.03 4.31
CA SER A 80 -5.62 0.78 3.73
C SER A 80 -5.16 -0.47 4.48
N ILE A 81 -3.99 -0.45 5.16
CA ILE A 81 -3.61 -1.56 6.08
C ILE A 81 -4.66 -1.72 7.19
N HIS A 82 -5.05 -0.64 7.85
CA HIS A 82 -6.06 -0.67 8.91
C HIS A 82 -7.40 -1.20 8.37
N SER A 83 -7.86 -0.66 7.25
CA SER A 83 -9.12 -1.09 6.61
C SER A 83 -9.08 -2.56 6.19
N ALA A 84 -7.94 -3.05 5.68
CA ALA A 84 -7.75 -4.45 5.33
C ALA A 84 -7.81 -5.37 6.55
N TYR A 85 -7.14 -5.02 7.65
CA TYR A 85 -7.23 -5.75 8.92
C TYR A 85 -8.68 -5.83 9.42
N VAL A 86 -9.40 -4.70 9.48
CA VAL A 86 -10.81 -4.66 9.90
C VAL A 86 -11.68 -5.53 9.00
N LYS A 87 -11.48 -5.49 7.67
CA LYS A 87 -12.23 -6.30 6.72
C LYS A 87 -11.95 -7.80 6.89
N ALA A 88 -10.69 -8.19 7.05
CA ALA A 88 -10.29 -9.58 7.26
C ALA A 88 -10.88 -10.13 8.57
N ILE A 89 -10.80 -9.37 9.66
CA ILE A 89 -11.37 -9.75 10.96
C ILE A 89 -12.89 -9.91 10.86
N ARG A 90 -13.59 -8.95 10.25
CA ARG A 90 -15.06 -9.01 10.09
C ARG A 90 -15.52 -10.16 9.20
N ALA A 91 -14.71 -10.57 8.23
CA ALA A 91 -15.03 -11.66 7.30
C ALA A 91 -14.65 -13.05 7.83
N ALA A 92 -13.90 -13.14 8.93
CA ALA A 92 -13.44 -14.42 9.47
C ALA A 92 -14.62 -15.29 9.94
N GLN A 93 -14.70 -16.52 9.43
CA GLN A 93 -15.78 -17.47 9.77
C GLN A 93 -15.36 -18.56 10.76
N LYS A 94 -14.06 -18.73 11.01
CA LYS A 94 -13.53 -19.85 11.82
C LYS A 94 -12.61 -19.36 12.93
N PHE A 95 -11.39 -19.00 12.59
CA PHE A 95 -10.40 -18.49 13.54
C PHE A 95 -9.51 -17.44 12.87
N ILE A 96 -8.80 -16.68 13.70
CA ILE A 96 -7.78 -15.71 13.28
C ILE A 96 -6.50 -16.07 14.02
N TYR A 97 -5.41 -16.22 13.28
CA TYR A 97 -4.06 -16.31 13.84
C TYR A 97 -3.36 -14.96 13.64
N ILE A 98 -2.76 -14.42 14.71
CA ILE A 98 -2.06 -13.14 14.68
C ILE A 98 -0.67 -13.35 15.25
N GLU A 99 0.34 -13.09 14.43
CA GLU A 99 1.73 -12.98 14.84
C GLU A 99 2.18 -11.55 14.59
N ASN A 100 2.45 -10.80 15.66
CA ASN A 100 2.79 -9.39 15.57
C ASN A 100 3.74 -8.98 16.70
N GLN A 101 4.65 -8.04 16.42
CA GLN A 101 5.55 -7.48 17.42
C GLN A 101 4.79 -6.71 18.50
N TYR A 102 3.68 -6.05 18.13
CA TYR A 102 2.85 -5.27 19.04
C TYR A 102 1.38 -5.68 18.93
N PHE A 103 0.72 -5.77 20.09
CA PHE A 103 -0.72 -6.08 20.15
C PHE A 103 -1.44 -5.15 21.13
N LEU A 104 -1.56 -3.88 20.74
CA LEU A 104 -2.22 -2.83 21.51
C LEU A 104 -3.03 -1.91 20.59
N GLY A 105 -4.15 -1.40 21.08
CA GLY A 105 -5.01 -0.51 20.30
C GLY A 105 -6.40 -0.36 20.93
N SER A 106 -7.31 0.29 20.19
CA SER A 106 -8.69 0.54 20.63
C SER A 106 -8.80 1.28 21.96
N SER A 107 -7.89 2.23 22.20
CA SER A 107 -7.77 2.95 23.46
C SER A 107 -8.97 3.83 23.82
N TYR A 108 -9.81 4.17 22.84
CA TYR A 108 -11.09 4.84 23.10
C TYR A 108 -12.03 4.05 24.01
N ASN A 109 -11.81 2.74 24.16
CA ASN A 109 -12.60 1.83 25.01
C ASN A 109 -11.77 1.23 26.15
N TRP A 110 -10.64 1.85 26.51
CA TRP A 110 -9.90 1.46 27.72
C TRP A 110 -10.57 2.06 28.96
N ASP A 111 -10.49 1.36 30.09
CA ASP A 111 -10.95 1.89 31.36
C ASP A 111 -10.17 3.15 31.74
N SER A 112 -10.89 4.19 32.16
CA SER A 112 -10.29 5.49 32.48
C SER A 112 -9.67 5.56 33.88
N TYR A 113 -9.83 4.50 34.70
CA TYR A 113 -9.28 4.34 36.05
C TYR A 113 -9.32 5.65 36.87
N LYS A 114 -10.42 6.40 36.79
CA LYS A 114 -10.54 7.74 37.39
C LYS A 114 -10.61 7.74 38.92
N ASP A 115 -10.83 6.58 39.53
CA ASP A 115 -11.03 6.40 40.97
C ASP A 115 -9.95 5.53 41.63
N LEU A 116 -8.74 5.49 41.06
CA LEU A 116 -7.54 4.89 41.68
C LEU A 116 -6.67 5.95 42.37
#